data_AF-A0A962KBG6-F1
#
_entry.id   AF-A0A962KBG6-F1
#
_cell.length_a   1.000
_cell.length_b   1.000
_cell.length_c   1.000
_cell.angle_alpha   90.00
_cell.angle_beta   90.00
_cell.angle_gamma   90.00
#
_symmetry.space_group_name_H-M   'P 1'
#
loop_
_entity.id
_entity.type
_entity.pdbx_description
1 polymer ?
#
loop_
_entity_poly.entity_id
_entity_poly.type
_entity_poly.pdbx_seq_one_letter_code
_entity_poly.pdbx_strand_id
1 'polypeptide(L)'
;MGTSSARYNNIAVLLHWLIALAIIFQLGLGWRMVDEPKGAGAYALFQLHKSIGFSILFLSVFRVFWRLTHKAPELPNTMPQWEQLAAKLAHLAFYGIMLGLPLTGWLLVSASSTNIPTVLFGVVPFPHLPLIAELSTDIKYQLHELAEVSHALLAIATMGLLLLHIGAVLKHQLIVKDVVFSHMAVGAKAGWGEWRLWLILASVPVVFMSAWWYPTPKPATPAAQQSPMLTADLAPIEEDITPTPDTPVIDNPKVEAVKATEQLQAIVEEKVENTEPVIWQVNAKKSRLGFVSSWSGEQVLGEFTDWQAEIVFAQTALEKSHIEVKVNLAKVSTGDSQRDEALPTADWFNAAQYPQAIFKS
;
A
#
# COMPACT_ATOMS: atom_id res chain seq x y z
N MET A 1 -55.44 29.91 -6.62
CA MET A 1 -55.19 28.63 -5.92
C MET A 1 -53.76 28.22 -6.20
N GLY A 2 -52.96 27.95 -5.16
CA GLY A 2 -51.51 28.00 -5.21
C GLY A 2 -50.87 27.00 -6.17
N THR A 3 -49.97 27.49 -7.02
CA THR A 3 -49.04 26.66 -7.78
C THR A 3 -48.06 26.04 -6.78
N SER A 4 -48.27 24.79 -6.42
CA SER A 4 -47.27 24.02 -5.68
C SER A 4 -46.01 23.94 -6.55
N SER A 5 -45.02 24.78 -6.28
CA SER A 5 -43.67 24.63 -6.80
C SER A 5 -43.25 23.18 -6.57
N ALA A 6 -43.04 22.43 -7.65
CA ALA A 6 -42.53 21.07 -7.56
C ALA A 6 -41.18 21.13 -6.86
N ARG A 7 -41.12 20.68 -5.60
CA ARG A 7 -39.90 20.65 -4.79
C ARG A 7 -39.42 19.21 -4.68
N TYR A 8 -38.10 19.03 -4.57
CA TYR A 8 -37.58 17.73 -4.18
C TYR A 8 -38.12 17.36 -2.80
N ASN A 9 -38.41 16.07 -2.62
CA ASN A 9 -38.70 15.52 -1.31
C ASN A 9 -37.48 15.73 -0.39
N ASN A 10 -37.71 16.04 0.90
CA ASN A 10 -36.68 16.20 1.92
C ASN A 10 -35.71 15.00 1.98
N ILE A 11 -36.18 13.78 1.71
CA ILE A 11 -35.33 12.58 1.65
C ILE A 11 -34.33 12.68 0.49
N ALA A 12 -34.76 13.16 -0.68
CA ALA A 12 -33.86 13.32 -1.83
C ALA A 12 -32.80 14.40 -1.58
N VAL A 13 -33.17 15.47 -0.86
CA VAL A 13 -32.25 16.52 -0.43
C VAL A 13 -31.26 15.99 0.60
N LEU A 14 -31.73 15.25 1.62
CA LEU A 14 -30.87 14.62 2.63
C LEU A 14 -29.85 13.67 1.98
N LEU A 15 -30.32 12.75 1.12
CA LEU A 15 -29.43 11.83 0.41
C LEU A 15 -28.41 12.57 -0.47
N HIS A 16 -28.80 13.70 -1.06
CA HIS A 16 -27.88 14.50 -1.87
C HIS A 16 -26.74 15.02 -1.01
N TRP A 17 -27.07 15.67 0.10
CA TRP A 17 -26.07 16.29 0.97
C TRP A 17 -25.20 15.26 1.69
N LEU A 18 -25.78 14.15 2.17
CA LEU A 18 -24.99 13.07 2.79
C LEU A 18 -23.95 12.52 1.81
N ILE A 19 -24.35 12.21 0.58
CA ILE A 19 -23.43 11.70 -0.43
C ILE A 19 -22.43 12.76 -0.87
N ALA A 20 -22.86 14.01 -1.08
CA ALA A 20 -21.97 15.10 -1.48
C ALA A 20 -20.87 15.35 -0.44
N LEU A 21 -21.23 15.42 0.85
CA LEU A 21 -20.27 15.59 1.94
C LEU A 21 -19.32 14.38 2.04
N ALA A 22 -19.86 13.16 1.93
CA ALA A 22 -19.05 11.95 1.93
C ALA A 22 -18.04 11.91 0.77
N ILE A 23 -18.45 12.32 -0.45
CA ILE A 23 -17.55 12.41 -1.61
C ILE A 23 -16.47 13.47 -1.39
N ILE A 24 -16.82 14.67 -0.89
CA ILE A 24 -15.83 15.73 -0.63
C ILE A 24 -14.81 15.26 0.40
N PHE A 25 -15.26 14.62 1.49
CA PHE A 25 -14.38 14.03 2.48
C PHE A 25 -13.50 12.93 1.88
N GLN A 26 -14.08 12.04 1.05
CA GLN A 26 -13.37 10.94 0.42
C GLN A 26 -12.27 11.43 -0.54
N LEU A 27 -12.49 12.53 -1.26
CA LEU A 27 -11.46 13.16 -2.09
C LEU A 27 -10.28 13.67 -1.23
N GLY A 28 -10.56 14.31 -0.10
CA GLY A 28 -9.53 14.73 0.85
C GLY A 28 -8.79 13.54 1.46
N LEU A 29 -9.51 12.49 1.85
CA LEU A 29 -8.95 11.27 2.41
C LEU A 29 -8.08 10.52 1.39
N GLY A 30 -8.55 10.40 0.15
CA GLY A 30 -7.77 9.81 -0.94
C GLY A 30 -6.46 10.56 -1.18
N TRP A 31 -6.48 11.89 -1.13
CA TRP A 31 -5.27 12.71 -1.25
C TRP A 31 -4.31 12.47 -0.08
N ARG A 32 -4.83 12.48 1.16
CA ARG A 32 -4.03 12.22 2.36
C ARG A 32 -3.31 10.87 2.32
N MET A 33 -3.97 9.84 1.77
CA MET A 33 -3.44 8.48 1.73
C MET A 33 -2.22 8.32 0.82
N VAL A 34 -2.05 9.17 -0.20
CA VAL A 34 -0.94 9.06 -1.17
C VAL A 34 0.41 9.28 -0.49
N ASP A 35 0.48 10.21 0.46
CA ASP A 35 1.72 10.60 1.14
C ASP A 35 1.90 9.89 2.50
N GLU A 36 0.95 9.06 2.92
CA GLU A 36 1.02 8.40 4.23
C GLU A 36 2.06 7.25 4.19
N PRO A 37 3.01 7.22 5.13
CA PRO A 37 3.97 6.12 5.22
C PRO A 37 3.25 4.77 5.40
N LYS A 38 3.76 3.74 4.72
CA LYS A 38 3.28 2.36 4.87
C LYS A 38 3.31 1.93 6.35
N GLY A 39 2.33 1.13 6.75
CA GLY A 39 2.17 0.62 8.11
C GLY A 39 0.78 0.87 8.70
N ALA A 40 0.70 0.89 10.04
CA ALA A 40 -0.58 0.97 10.76
C ALA A 40 -1.40 2.24 10.45
N GLY A 41 -0.73 3.38 10.22
CA GLY A 41 -1.35 4.64 9.83
C GLY A 41 -2.03 4.55 8.46
N ALA A 42 -1.28 4.12 7.44
CA ALA A 42 -1.82 3.88 6.11
C ALA A 42 -3.00 2.89 6.15
N TYR A 43 -2.86 1.77 6.85
CA TYR A 43 -3.95 0.80 7.00
C TYR A 43 -5.24 1.42 7.55
N ALA A 44 -5.13 2.23 8.62
CA ALA A 44 -6.29 2.88 9.21
C ALA A 44 -6.99 3.82 8.19
N LEU A 45 -6.23 4.58 7.40
CA LEU A 45 -6.78 5.43 6.35
C LEU A 45 -7.41 4.63 5.21
N PHE A 46 -6.74 3.57 4.74
CA PHE A 46 -7.28 2.68 3.70
C PHE A 46 -8.58 1.99 4.15
N GLN A 47 -8.67 1.52 5.40
CA GLN A 47 -9.90 0.93 5.93
C GLN A 47 -11.02 1.98 6.05
N LEU A 48 -10.70 3.20 6.50
CA LEU A 48 -11.67 4.29 6.54
C LEU A 48 -12.17 4.64 5.14
N HIS A 49 -11.25 4.74 4.17
CA HIS A 49 -11.57 5.03 2.77
C HIS A 49 -12.50 3.96 2.20
N LYS A 50 -12.21 2.67 2.40
CA LYS A 50 -13.11 1.57 2.00
C LYS A 50 -14.49 1.71 2.65
N SER A 51 -14.53 1.98 3.96
CA SER A 51 -15.77 2.09 4.73
C SER A 51 -16.69 3.21 4.23
N ILE A 52 -16.13 4.40 3.99
CA ILE A 52 -16.87 5.53 3.44
C ILE A 52 -17.25 5.27 1.98
N GLY A 53 -16.37 4.65 1.19
CA GLY A 53 -16.66 4.25 -0.19
C GLY A 53 -17.87 3.32 -0.30
N PHE A 54 -17.96 2.29 0.54
CA PHE A 54 -19.13 1.42 0.61
C PHE A 54 -20.38 2.15 1.10
N SER A 55 -20.24 3.07 2.05
CA SER A 55 -21.36 3.90 2.51
C SER A 55 -21.93 4.75 1.37
N ILE A 56 -21.06 5.36 0.56
CA ILE A 56 -21.43 6.09 -0.65
C ILE A 56 -22.15 5.16 -1.63
N LEU A 57 -21.64 3.94 -1.86
CA LEU A 57 -22.27 2.97 -2.74
C LEU A 57 -23.72 2.64 -2.30
N PHE A 58 -23.92 2.26 -1.04
CA PHE A 58 -25.25 1.91 -0.53
C PHE A 58 -26.22 3.10 -0.55
N LEU A 59 -25.76 4.27 -0.12
CA LEU A 59 -26.57 5.50 -0.19
C LEU A 59 -26.91 5.87 -1.64
N SER A 60 -25.99 5.64 -2.57
CA SER A 60 -26.20 5.92 -4.00
C SER A 60 -27.18 4.96 -4.64
N VAL A 61 -27.12 3.66 -4.33
CA VAL A 61 -28.13 2.68 -4.75
C VAL A 61 -29.51 3.10 -4.24
N PHE A 62 -29.62 3.47 -2.97
CA PHE A 62 -30.88 3.96 -2.41
C PHE A 62 -31.34 5.26 -3.08
N ARG A 63 -30.43 6.19 -3.37
CA ARG A 63 -30.73 7.43 -4.10
C ARG A 63 -31.22 7.17 -5.52
N VAL A 64 -30.63 6.21 -6.24
CA VAL A 64 -31.09 5.81 -7.58
C VAL A 64 -32.49 5.22 -7.49
N PHE A 65 -32.72 4.27 -6.59
CA PHE A 65 -34.05 3.71 -6.34
C PHE A 65 -35.09 4.80 -6.00
N TRP A 66 -34.73 5.74 -5.13
CA TRP A 66 -35.59 6.87 -4.77
C TRP A 66 -35.92 7.74 -5.98
N ARG A 67 -34.94 8.02 -6.83
CA ARG A 67 -35.12 8.82 -8.05
C ARG A 67 -36.01 8.12 -9.08
N LEU A 68 -35.95 6.80 -9.18
CA LEU A 68 -36.79 6.03 -10.10
C LEU A 68 -38.26 5.97 -9.64
N THR A 69 -38.49 6.04 -8.33
CA THR A 69 -39.83 5.95 -7.73
C THR A 69 -40.49 7.33 -7.50
N HIS A 70 -39.73 8.42 -7.52
CA HIS A 70 -40.23 9.78 -7.25
C HIS A 70 -39.91 10.74 -8.39
N LYS A 71 -40.91 11.50 -8.85
CA LYS A 71 -40.72 12.52 -9.90
C LYS A 71 -39.80 13.64 -9.40
N ALA A 72 -38.77 13.94 -10.19
CA ALA A 72 -37.94 15.11 -9.97
C ALA A 72 -38.68 16.40 -10.42
N PRO A 73 -38.47 17.53 -9.74
CA PRO A 73 -38.86 18.84 -10.22
C PRO A 73 -38.40 19.11 -11.65
N GLU A 74 -39.24 19.80 -12.42
CA GLU A 74 -38.91 20.23 -13.77
C GLU A 74 -37.81 21.29 -13.74
N LEU A 75 -36.96 21.28 -14.78
CA LEU A 75 -35.98 22.36 -14.97
C LEU A 75 -36.72 23.64 -15.37
N PRO A 76 -36.18 24.83 -15.05
CA PRO A 76 -36.82 26.09 -15.44
C PRO A 76 -37.06 26.14 -16.95
N ASN A 77 -38.29 26.44 -17.38
CA ASN A 77 -38.64 26.54 -18.81
C ASN A 77 -37.87 27.64 -19.54
N THR A 78 -37.27 28.58 -18.80
CA THR A 78 -36.39 29.65 -19.31
C THR A 78 -34.95 29.17 -19.58
N MET A 79 -34.59 27.95 -19.16
CA MET A 79 -33.25 27.39 -19.34
C MET A 79 -33.07 26.93 -20.80
N PRO A 80 -31.99 27.34 -21.48
CA PRO A 80 -31.68 26.85 -22.83
C PRO A 80 -31.64 25.32 -22.91
N GLN A 81 -32.11 24.75 -24.03
CA GLN A 81 -32.20 23.29 -24.18
C GLN A 81 -30.86 22.56 -24.01
N TRP A 82 -29.75 23.18 -24.46
CA TRP A 82 -28.41 22.62 -24.29
C TRP A 82 -27.98 22.57 -22.82
N GLU A 83 -28.38 23.54 -21.98
CA GLU A 83 -28.13 23.53 -20.53
C GLU A 83 -28.96 22.45 -19.85
N GLN A 84 -30.21 22.26 -20.28
CA GLN A 84 -31.04 21.17 -19.79
C GLN A 84 -30.45 19.79 -20.14
N LEU A 85 -29.95 19.63 -21.37
CA LEU A 85 -29.26 18.41 -21.80
C LEU A 85 -27.98 18.19 -20.99
N ALA A 86 -27.14 19.23 -20.85
CA ALA A 86 -25.92 19.17 -20.06
C ALA A 86 -26.20 18.79 -18.59
N ALA A 87 -27.25 19.34 -17.98
CA ALA A 87 -27.68 18.98 -16.64
C ALA A 87 -28.09 17.50 -16.55
N LYS A 88 -28.85 16.98 -17.53
CA LYS A 88 -29.25 15.56 -17.57
C LYS A 88 -28.03 14.64 -17.71
N LEU A 89 -27.10 14.97 -18.62
CA LEU A 89 -25.87 14.20 -18.83
C LEU A 89 -24.96 14.25 -17.61
N ALA A 90 -24.80 15.40 -16.96
CA ALA A 90 -24.02 15.51 -15.74
C ALA A 90 -24.60 14.66 -14.60
N HIS A 91 -25.93 14.66 -14.41
CA HIS A 91 -26.56 13.77 -13.43
C HIS A 91 -26.35 12.30 -13.76
N LEU A 92 -26.49 11.92 -15.04
CA LEU A 92 -26.24 10.54 -15.48
C LEU A 92 -24.78 10.14 -15.22
N ALA A 93 -23.83 11.01 -15.55
CA ALA A 93 -22.41 10.80 -15.29
C ALA A 93 -22.12 10.66 -13.79
N PHE A 94 -22.72 11.49 -12.92
CA PHE A 94 -22.60 11.32 -11.47
C PHE A 94 -23.19 9.99 -10.99
N TYR A 95 -24.33 9.54 -11.51
CA TYR A 95 -24.86 8.22 -11.15
C TYR A 95 -23.90 7.09 -11.55
N GLY A 96 -23.31 7.20 -12.75
CA GLY A 96 -22.25 6.27 -13.19
C GLY A 96 -21.05 6.28 -12.26
N ILE A 97 -20.54 7.46 -11.89
CA ILE A 97 -19.38 7.63 -11.00
C ILE A 97 -19.67 7.14 -9.58
N MET A 98 -20.81 7.54 -9.00
CA MET A 98 -21.16 7.22 -7.61
C MET A 98 -21.31 5.71 -7.37
N LEU A 99 -21.64 4.95 -8.41
CA LEU A 99 -21.67 3.49 -8.38
C LEU A 99 -20.33 2.90 -8.81
N GLY A 100 -19.80 3.38 -9.94
CA GLY A 100 -18.59 2.85 -10.57
C GLY A 100 -17.34 3.02 -9.71
N LEU A 101 -17.15 4.17 -9.07
CA LEU A 101 -15.93 4.45 -8.30
C LEU A 101 -15.79 3.55 -7.06
N PRO A 102 -16.83 3.35 -6.21
CA PRO A 102 -16.77 2.35 -5.17
C PRO A 102 -16.64 0.92 -5.69
N LEU A 103 -17.28 0.58 -6.81
CA LEU A 103 -17.21 -0.77 -7.40
C LEU A 103 -15.81 -1.08 -7.93
N THR A 104 -15.14 -0.14 -8.59
CA THR A 104 -13.75 -0.31 -9.02
C THR A 104 -12.82 -0.40 -7.81
N GLY A 105 -13.07 0.36 -6.74
CA GLY A 105 -12.32 0.22 -5.49
C GLY A 105 -12.53 -1.14 -4.81
N TRP A 106 -13.73 -1.70 -4.86
CA TRP A 106 -14.02 -3.04 -4.34
C TRP A 106 -13.35 -4.13 -5.18
N LEU A 107 -13.34 -3.98 -6.51
CA LEU A 107 -12.60 -4.87 -7.40
C LEU A 107 -11.09 -4.81 -7.13
N LEU A 108 -10.54 -3.60 -6.95
CA LEU A 108 -9.13 -3.37 -6.66
C LEU A 108 -8.69 -4.13 -5.40
N VAL A 109 -9.41 -3.98 -4.29
CA VAL A 109 -9.08 -4.71 -3.05
C VAL A 109 -9.29 -6.22 -3.18
N SER A 110 -10.29 -6.66 -3.95
CA SER A 110 -10.58 -8.09 -4.13
C SER A 110 -9.54 -8.80 -4.99
N ALA A 111 -8.89 -8.07 -5.90
CA ALA A 111 -7.85 -8.60 -6.78
C ALA A 111 -6.42 -8.39 -6.24
N SER A 112 -6.29 -7.79 -5.04
CA SER A 112 -4.98 -7.48 -4.45
C SER A 112 -4.28 -8.73 -3.92
N SER A 113 -3.00 -8.89 -4.25
CA SER A 113 -2.11 -9.94 -3.72
C SER A 113 -1.81 -9.82 -2.23
N THR A 114 -2.09 -8.65 -1.64
CA THR A 114 -1.91 -8.41 -0.20
C THR A 114 -3.01 -9.07 0.64
N ASN A 115 -4.15 -9.40 0.00
CA ASN A 115 -5.31 -10.05 0.57
C ASN A 115 -5.79 -9.48 1.93
N ILE A 116 -5.58 -8.17 2.13
CA ILE A 116 -5.94 -7.50 3.37
C ILE A 116 -7.48 -7.51 3.53
N PRO A 117 -8.02 -8.04 4.64
CA PRO A 117 -9.45 -8.06 4.88
C PRO A 117 -10.05 -6.65 4.89
N THR A 118 -11.22 -6.50 4.29
CA THR A 118 -11.99 -5.25 4.41
C THR A 118 -12.83 -5.33 5.67
N VAL A 119 -12.65 -4.37 6.58
CA VAL A 119 -13.44 -4.29 7.82
C VAL A 119 -14.08 -2.91 7.90
N LEU A 120 -15.38 -2.85 7.62
CA LEU A 120 -16.13 -1.60 7.59
C LEU A 120 -16.18 -1.01 9.00
N PHE A 121 -15.66 0.22 9.12
CA PHE A 121 -15.53 0.99 10.34
C PHE A 121 -14.82 0.22 11.48
N GLY A 122 -13.98 -0.77 11.13
CA GLY A 122 -13.29 -1.62 12.10
C GLY A 122 -14.18 -2.62 12.84
N VAL A 123 -15.46 -2.76 12.48
CA VAL A 123 -16.43 -3.59 13.20
C VAL A 123 -17.01 -4.70 12.33
N VAL A 124 -17.33 -4.41 11.06
CA VAL A 124 -18.07 -5.33 10.19
C VAL A 124 -17.15 -5.86 9.10
N PRO A 125 -16.73 -7.14 9.16
CA PRO A 125 -15.99 -7.76 8.06
C PRO A 125 -16.85 -7.74 6.79
N PHE A 126 -16.26 -7.33 5.68
CA PHE A 126 -16.94 -7.29 4.39
C PHE A 126 -16.21 -8.16 3.39
N PRO A 127 -16.91 -9.08 2.70
CA PRO A 127 -16.27 -10.03 1.83
C PRO A 127 -15.67 -9.32 0.61
N HIS A 128 -14.58 -9.89 0.09
CA HIS A 128 -14.14 -9.61 -1.27
C HIS A 128 -15.19 -10.13 -2.26
N LEU A 129 -15.09 -9.69 -3.52
CA LEU A 129 -15.99 -10.15 -4.56
C LEU A 129 -15.88 -11.69 -4.71
N PRO A 130 -17.03 -12.40 -4.72
CA PRO A 130 -17.03 -13.83 -4.97
C PRO A 130 -16.42 -14.09 -6.36
N LEU A 131 -15.84 -15.28 -6.55
CA LEU A 131 -15.16 -15.73 -7.77
C LEU A 131 -13.78 -15.12 -8.02
N ILE A 132 -13.41 -13.96 -7.48
CA ILE A 132 -12.07 -13.38 -7.69
C ILE A 132 -10.99 -14.15 -6.93
N ALA A 133 -11.32 -14.63 -5.73
CA ALA A 133 -10.37 -15.35 -4.87
C ALA A 133 -9.80 -16.62 -5.51
N GLU A 134 -10.59 -17.28 -6.35
CA GLU A 134 -10.27 -18.56 -7.01
C GLU A 134 -9.56 -18.39 -8.37
N LEU A 135 -9.42 -17.15 -8.86
CA LEU A 135 -8.73 -16.88 -10.12
C LEU A 135 -7.22 -17.09 -9.99
N SER A 136 -6.57 -17.39 -11.11
CA SER A 136 -5.11 -17.45 -11.17
C SER A 136 -4.49 -16.10 -10.86
N THR A 137 -3.26 -16.12 -10.34
CA THR A 137 -2.49 -14.92 -9.99
C THR A 137 -2.37 -13.93 -11.16
N ASP A 138 -2.16 -14.43 -12.39
CA ASP A 138 -2.06 -13.60 -13.60
C ASP A 138 -3.35 -12.82 -13.89
N ILE A 139 -4.52 -13.46 -13.69
CA ILE A 139 -5.81 -12.80 -13.91
C ILE A 139 -6.08 -11.79 -12.80
N LYS A 140 -5.78 -12.13 -11.54
CA LYS A 140 -5.88 -11.19 -10.42
C LYS A 140 -5.04 -9.94 -10.67
N TYR A 141 -3.80 -10.11 -11.14
CA TYR A 141 -2.92 -8.99 -11.49
C TYR A 141 -3.53 -8.07 -12.55
N GLN A 142 -4.05 -8.63 -13.66
CA GLN A 142 -4.69 -7.84 -14.72
C GLN A 142 -5.94 -7.09 -14.22
N LEU A 143 -6.76 -7.75 -13.38
CA LEU A 143 -7.94 -7.12 -12.79
C LEU A 143 -7.57 -6.01 -11.80
N HIS A 144 -6.52 -6.21 -11.01
CA HIS A 144 -6.00 -5.19 -10.10
C HIS A 144 -5.56 -3.95 -10.88
N GLU A 145 -4.71 -4.10 -11.90
CA GLU A 145 -4.24 -3.00 -12.76
C GLU A 145 -5.40 -2.24 -13.41
N LEU A 146 -6.35 -2.98 -14.01
CA LEU A 146 -7.52 -2.38 -14.64
C LEU A 146 -8.37 -1.61 -13.62
N ALA A 147 -8.59 -2.18 -12.44
CA ALA A 147 -9.36 -1.56 -11.37
C ALA A 147 -8.68 -0.31 -10.83
N GLU A 148 -7.36 -0.33 -10.66
CA GLU A 148 -6.55 0.79 -10.18
C GLU A 148 -6.65 1.97 -11.15
N VAL A 149 -6.36 1.74 -12.44
CA VAL A 149 -6.44 2.77 -13.48
C VAL A 149 -7.87 3.33 -13.59
N SER A 150 -8.88 2.44 -13.56
CA SER A 150 -10.28 2.86 -13.62
C SER A 150 -10.69 3.69 -12.41
N HIS A 151 -10.24 3.31 -11.20
CA HIS A 151 -10.53 4.03 -9.98
C HIS A 151 -9.89 5.43 -9.99
N ALA A 152 -8.62 5.53 -10.38
CA ALA A 152 -7.92 6.81 -10.52
C ALA A 152 -8.60 7.72 -11.57
N LEU A 153 -8.94 7.18 -12.74
CA LEU A 153 -9.61 7.94 -13.80
C LEU A 153 -10.99 8.44 -13.35
N LEU A 154 -11.77 7.60 -12.68
CA LEU A 154 -13.08 7.99 -12.14
C LEU A 154 -12.93 9.05 -11.03
N ALA A 155 -11.89 9.00 -10.21
CA ALA A 155 -11.63 10.01 -9.18
C ALA A 155 -11.34 11.38 -9.83
N ILE A 156 -10.47 11.42 -10.86
CA ILE A 156 -10.19 12.65 -11.62
C ILE A 156 -11.46 13.17 -12.32
N ALA A 157 -12.22 12.28 -12.95
CA ALA A 157 -13.50 12.64 -13.58
C ALA A 157 -14.50 13.21 -12.57
N THR A 158 -14.52 12.67 -11.34
CA THR A 158 -15.36 13.18 -10.24
C THR A 158 -14.98 14.61 -9.89
N MET A 159 -13.68 14.92 -9.75
CA MET A 159 -13.21 16.28 -9.46
C MET A 159 -13.65 17.26 -10.54
N GLY A 160 -13.40 16.93 -11.81
CA GLY A 160 -13.80 17.78 -12.94
C GLY A 160 -15.31 18.00 -13.00
N LEU A 161 -16.09 16.94 -12.85
CA LEU A 161 -17.55 17.03 -12.88
C LEU A 161 -18.13 17.78 -11.67
N LEU A 162 -17.52 17.64 -10.48
CA LEU A 162 -17.89 18.38 -9.28
C LEU A 162 -17.65 19.88 -9.43
N LEU A 163 -16.50 20.27 -10.00
CA LEU A 163 -16.22 21.68 -10.32
C LEU A 163 -17.24 22.25 -11.29
N LEU A 164 -17.54 21.52 -12.37
CA LEU A 164 -18.57 21.93 -13.34
C LEU A 164 -19.96 22.03 -12.70
N HIS A 165 -20.31 21.09 -11.83
CA HIS A 165 -21.58 21.07 -11.11
C HIS A 165 -21.75 22.28 -10.18
N ILE A 166 -20.75 22.54 -9.33
CA ILE A 166 -20.74 23.70 -8.43
C ILE A 166 -20.75 24.99 -9.24
N GLY A 167 -19.94 25.08 -10.30
CA GLY A 167 -19.90 26.23 -11.21
C GLY A 167 -21.25 26.52 -11.87
N ALA A 168 -21.97 25.48 -12.30
CA ALA A 168 -23.33 25.62 -12.83
C ALA A 168 -24.29 26.17 -11.76
N VAL A 169 -24.27 25.60 -10.55
CA VAL A 169 -25.12 26.11 -9.45
C VAL A 169 -24.80 27.57 -9.14
N LEU A 170 -23.51 27.97 -9.11
CA LEU A 170 -23.10 29.35 -8.89
C LEU A 170 -23.58 30.29 -10.01
N LYS A 171 -23.43 29.89 -11.27
CA LYS A 171 -23.97 30.64 -12.41
C LYS A 171 -25.48 30.85 -12.25
N HIS A 172 -26.21 29.78 -11.95
CA HIS A 172 -27.67 29.85 -11.80
C HIS A 172 -28.10 30.68 -10.60
N GLN A 173 -27.37 30.61 -9.49
CA GLN A 173 -27.67 31.35 -8.27
C GLN A 173 -27.30 32.84 -8.35
N LEU A 174 -26.16 33.18 -8.97
CA LEU A 174 -25.58 34.53 -8.92
C LEU A 174 -25.88 35.36 -10.17
N ILE A 175 -25.87 34.73 -11.35
CA ILE A 175 -26.00 35.41 -12.65
C ILE A 175 -27.44 35.28 -13.16
N VAL A 176 -27.91 34.05 -13.36
CA VAL A 176 -29.26 33.78 -13.91
C VAL A 176 -30.34 34.10 -12.86
N LYS A 177 -30.02 33.90 -11.59
CA LYS A 177 -30.88 34.13 -10.42
C LYS A 177 -32.20 33.36 -10.51
N ASP A 178 -32.11 32.06 -10.74
CA ASP A 178 -33.28 31.17 -10.83
C ASP A 178 -33.40 30.20 -9.64
N VAL A 179 -34.34 29.26 -9.74
CA VAL A 179 -34.71 28.33 -8.66
C VAL A 179 -33.80 27.11 -8.53
N VAL A 180 -32.78 26.93 -9.37
CA VAL A 180 -31.95 25.71 -9.41
C VAL A 180 -31.32 25.40 -8.05
N PHE A 181 -30.76 26.40 -7.36
CA PHE A 181 -30.18 26.20 -6.03
C PHE A 181 -31.24 25.83 -4.98
N SER A 182 -32.43 26.42 -5.07
CA SER A 182 -33.54 26.18 -4.13
C SER A 182 -34.07 24.74 -4.15
N HIS A 183 -33.77 23.99 -5.22
CA HIS A 183 -34.08 22.56 -5.31
C HIS A 183 -33.28 21.70 -4.31
N MET A 184 -32.09 22.15 -3.88
CA MET A 184 -31.26 21.44 -2.90
C MET A 184 -31.06 22.23 -1.59
N ALA A 185 -31.25 23.54 -1.60
CA ALA A 185 -31.30 24.38 -0.42
C ALA A 185 -32.74 24.85 -0.16
N VAL A 186 -33.52 24.02 0.56
CA VAL A 186 -34.97 24.23 0.73
C VAL A 186 -35.26 25.63 1.27
N GLY A 187 -36.02 26.42 0.50
CA GLY A 187 -36.41 27.78 0.87
C GLY A 187 -35.33 28.84 0.63
N ALA A 188 -34.25 28.51 -0.09
CA ALA A 188 -33.28 29.49 -0.56
C ALA A 188 -33.89 30.42 -1.63
N LYS A 189 -33.49 31.68 -1.60
CA LYS A 189 -33.82 32.68 -2.62
C LYS A 189 -32.64 32.86 -3.57
N ALA A 190 -32.92 33.19 -4.82
CA ALA A 190 -31.89 33.45 -5.81
C ALA A 190 -31.15 34.77 -5.54
N GLY A 191 -29.86 34.82 -5.90
CA GLY A 191 -29.01 35.99 -5.78
C GLY A 191 -27.91 35.88 -4.71
N TRP A 192 -27.10 36.95 -4.65
CA TRP A 192 -25.87 37.03 -3.83
C TRP A 192 -26.14 37.04 -2.31
N GLY A 193 -27.29 37.58 -1.89
CA GLY A 193 -27.64 37.75 -0.48
C GLY A 193 -28.07 36.47 0.25
N GLU A 194 -28.10 35.32 -0.43
CA GLU A 194 -28.49 34.06 0.20
C GLU A 194 -27.33 33.46 1.01
N TRP A 195 -27.36 33.65 2.33
CA TRP A 195 -26.31 33.19 3.26
C TRP A 195 -26.05 31.69 3.19
N ARG A 196 -27.07 30.86 2.89
CA ARG A 196 -26.92 29.40 2.78
C ARG A 196 -25.93 29.00 1.68
N LEU A 197 -25.87 29.75 0.58
CA LEU A 197 -24.88 29.51 -0.47
C LEU A 197 -23.46 29.61 0.10
N TRP A 198 -23.18 30.70 0.80
CA TRP A 198 -21.86 30.98 1.36
C TRP A 198 -21.47 29.99 2.44
N LEU A 199 -22.41 29.57 3.29
CA LEU A 199 -22.14 28.51 4.25
C LEU A 199 -21.83 27.17 3.60
N ILE A 200 -22.58 26.78 2.57
CA ILE A 200 -22.30 25.55 1.82
C ILE A 200 -20.92 25.63 1.19
N LEU A 201 -20.59 26.73 0.50
CA LEU A 201 -19.27 26.91 -0.11
C LEU A 201 -18.14 26.89 0.92
N ALA A 202 -18.33 27.53 2.08
CA ALA A 202 -17.37 27.52 3.17
C ALA A 202 -17.22 26.12 3.80
N SER A 203 -18.27 25.29 3.78
CA SER A 203 -18.19 23.92 4.30
C SER A 203 -17.37 22.97 3.43
N VAL A 204 -17.30 23.20 2.11
CA VAL A 204 -16.55 22.33 1.17
C VAL A 204 -15.07 22.17 1.57
N PRO A 205 -14.26 23.25 1.72
CA PRO A 205 -12.87 23.11 2.13
C PRO A 205 -12.74 22.56 3.55
N VAL A 206 -13.67 22.88 4.45
CA VAL A 206 -13.66 22.35 5.83
C VAL A 206 -13.84 20.83 5.84
N VAL A 207 -14.80 20.32 5.08
CA VAL A 207 -15.07 18.87 4.97
C VAL A 207 -13.90 18.17 4.29
N PHE A 208 -13.34 18.75 3.22
CA PHE A 208 -12.16 18.20 2.57
C PHE A 208 -10.95 18.12 3.53
N MET A 209 -10.66 19.21 4.23
CA MET A 209 -9.54 19.28 5.18
C MET A 209 -9.74 18.44 6.42
N SER A 210 -10.99 18.11 6.79
CA SER A 210 -11.26 17.25 7.95
C SER A 210 -10.68 15.84 7.81
N ALA A 211 -10.33 15.41 6.58
CA ALA A 211 -9.57 14.20 6.34
C ALA A 211 -8.23 14.20 7.09
N TRP A 212 -7.59 15.35 7.32
CA TRP A 212 -6.35 15.49 8.11
C TRP A 212 -6.55 15.48 9.62
N TRP A 213 -7.78 15.67 10.10
CA TRP A 213 -8.09 15.59 11.54
C TRP A 213 -8.26 14.15 12.04
N TYR A 214 -8.45 13.19 11.13
CA TYR A 214 -8.54 11.79 11.50
C TYR A 214 -7.20 11.30 12.10
N PRO A 215 -7.16 10.83 13.36
CA PRO A 215 -5.91 10.41 13.98
C PRO A 215 -5.45 9.07 13.38
N THR A 216 -4.19 9.01 12.93
CA THR A 216 -3.54 7.76 12.52
C THR A 216 -2.61 7.27 13.62
N PRO A 217 -2.57 5.95 13.89
CA PRO A 217 -1.51 5.38 14.71
C PRO A 217 -0.16 5.75 14.11
N LYS A 218 0.74 6.33 14.92
CA LYS A 218 2.09 6.62 14.46
C LYS A 218 2.77 5.31 14.06
N PRO A 219 3.56 5.29 12.96
CA PRO A 219 4.37 4.13 12.65
C PRO A 219 5.19 3.78 13.88
N ALA A 220 5.20 2.50 14.25
CA ALA A 220 6.15 2.03 15.25
C ALA A 220 7.53 2.43 14.73
N THR A 221 8.28 3.19 15.51
CA THR A 221 9.71 3.36 15.23
C THR A 221 10.26 1.96 15.07
N PRO A 222 10.84 1.58 13.91
CA PRO A 222 11.52 0.31 13.81
C PRO A 222 12.41 0.25 15.04
N ALA A 223 12.25 -0.76 15.89
CA ALA A 223 13.25 -1.00 16.92
C ALA A 223 14.56 -1.01 16.14
N ALA A 224 15.44 -0.05 16.45
CA ALA A 224 16.68 0.09 15.73
C ALA A 224 17.48 -1.20 15.98
N GLN A 225 17.28 -2.22 15.16
CA GLN A 225 18.36 -3.08 14.76
C GLN A 225 19.29 -2.15 13.99
N GLN A 226 20.16 -1.49 14.74
CA GLN A 226 21.42 -0.98 14.24
C GLN A 226 22.14 -2.16 13.59
N SER A 227 21.83 -2.42 12.32
CA SER A 227 22.70 -3.15 11.43
C SER A 227 23.14 -2.10 10.43
N PRO A 228 24.42 -1.67 10.45
CA PRO A 228 24.89 -0.70 9.51
C PRO A 228 24.64 -1.23 8.09
N MET A 229 24.22 -0.31 7.24
CA MET A 229 24.08 -0.50 5.81
C MET A 229 25.27 -1.28 5.25
N LEU A 230 24.95 -2.09 4.24
CA LEU A 230 25.84 -2.82 3.37
C LEU A 230 26.73 -1.87 2.53
N THR A 231 27.54 -1.02 3.17
CA THR A 231 28.54 -0.14 2.53
C THR A 231 29.61 0.27 3.55
N ALA A 232 30.47 -0.65 3.97
CA ALA A 232 31.83 -0.39 4.45
C ALA A 232 32.45 -1.72 4.89
N ASP A 233 33.33 -2.26 4.04
CA ASP A 233 34.72 -2.58 4.37
C ASP A 233 35.17 -3.80 3.55
N LEU A 234 35.53 -3.56 2.29
CA LEU A 234 36.54 -4.39 1.63
C LEU A 234 37.91 -3.83 2.06
N ALA A 235 38.23 -3.98 3.34
CA ALA A 235 39.62 -3.91 3.78
C ALA A 235 40.22 -5.32 3.59
N PRO A 236 41.39 -5.45 2.96
CA PRO A 236 42.10 -6.71 2.93
C PRO A 236 42.38 -7.13 4.38
N ILE A 237 42.17 -8.42 4.69
CA ILE A 237 42.65 -9.02 5.92
C ILE A 237 44.19 -8.99 5.83
N GLU A 238 44.83 -8.00 6.45
CA GLU A 238 46.27 -8.06 6.73
C GLU A 238 46.47 -9.03 7.89
N GLU A 239 47.24 -10.08 7.65
CA GLU A 239 47.74 -10.99 8.67
C GLU A 239 48.63 -10.22 9.65
N ASP A 240 48.16 -10.02 10.88
CA ASP A 240 49.00 -9.54 11.99
C ASP A 240 49.79 -10.72 12.57
N ILE A 241 51.01 -10.88 12.05
CA ILE A 241 52.08 -11.64 12.70
C ILE A 241 52.90 -10.63 13.50
N THR A 242 52.71 -10.60 14.83
CA THR A 242 53.63 -9.90 15.73
C THR A 242 54.22 -10.86 16.77
N PRO A 243 55.55 -11.03 16.81
CA PRO A 243 56.24 -11.79 17.84
C PRO A 243 56.53 -10.90 19.06
N THR A 244 56.29 -11.42 20.26
CA THR A 244 56.71 -10.79 21.53
C THR A 244 58.23 -10.84 21.70
N PRO A 245 58.89 -9.73 22.12
CA PRO A 245 60.34 -9.67 22.32
C PRO A 245 60.72 -9.90 23.79
N ASP A 246 61.62 -10.86 24.04
CA ASP A 246 62.52 -10.85 25.19
C ASP A 246 63.97 -10.79 24.69
N THR A 247 64.72 -9.83 25.21
CA THR A 247 66.08 -9.34 24.85
C THR A 247 67.18 -10.22 25.54
N PRO A 248 68.52 -10.10 25.29
CA PRO A 248 69.25 -9.02 24.63
C PRO A 248 70.44 -9.35 23.68
N VAL A 249 70.69 -8.37 22.78
CA VAL A 249 71.97 -7.78 22.31
C VAL A 249 73.25 -8.64 22.34
N ILE A 250 73.87 -8.87 21.17
CA ILE A 250 75.34 -8.69 20.92
C ILE A 250 75.57 -8.22 19.46
N ASP A 251 76.54 -7.32 19.33
CA ASP A 251 77.05 -6.58 18.18
C ASP A 251 77.28 -7.32 16.85
N ASN A 252 77.18 -6.52 15.78
CA ASN A 252 77.64 -6.77 14.42
C ASN A 252 79.15 -7.12 14.39
N PRO A 253 79.61 -7.93 13.41
CA PRO A 253 80.09 -7.27 12.20
C PRO A 253 79.81 -8.00 10.87
N LYS A 254 79.81 -7.20 9.80
CA LYS A 254 80.02 -7.59 8.39
C LYS A 254 81.09 -8.70 8.24
N VAL A 255 80.90 -9.60 7.27
CA VAL A 255 81.71 -9.75 6.04
C VAL A 255 81.51 -11.16 5.41
N GLU A 256 81.38 -11.14 4.08
CA GLU A 256 81.65 -12.18 3.07
C GLU A 256 80.76 -13.40 2.82
N ALA A 257 80.53 -13.58 1.53
CA ALA A 257 79.89 -14.70 0.88
C ALA A 257 80.83 -15.91 0.82
N VAL A 258 80.31 -17.09 1.15
CA VAL A 258 80.85 -18.37 0.68
C VAL A 258 79.70 -19.29 0.30
N LYS A 259 79.72 -19.76 -0.96
CA LYS A 259 78.92 -20.87 -1.46
C LYS A 259 79.47 -22.19 -0.92
N ALA A 260 78.56 -23.17 -0.83
CA ALA A 260 78.76 -24.61 -1.06
C ALA A 260 78.52 -25.53 0.16
N THR A 261 77.31 -26.10 0.12
CA THR A 261 76.99 -27.54 0.24
C THR A 261 76.91 -28.22 1.62
N GLU A 262 75.82 -28.98 1.72
CA GLU A 262 75.58 -30.20 2.51
C GLU A 262 74.99 -30.09 3.93
N GLN A 263 73.71 -30.49 3.97
CA GLN A 263 73.04 -31.31 4.99
C GLN A 263 72.85 -30.68 6.38
N LEU A 264 71.61 -30.33 6.71
CA LEU A 264 70.82 -31.09 7.69
C LEU A 264 69.36 -30.60 7.75
N GLN A 265 68.47 -31.57 7.92
CA GLN A 265 67.10 -31.46 8.44
C GLN A 265 66.02 -30.91 7.50
N ALA A 266 65.43 -31.86 6.77
CA ALA A 266 64.01 -31.85 6.49
C ALA A 266 63.24 -31.71 7.81
N ILE A 267 62.75 -30.50 8.08
CA ILE A 267 61.52 -30.34 8.84
C ILE A 267 60.44 -30.58 7.78
N VAL A 268 59.95 -31.81 7.72
CA VAL A 268 58.65 -32.07 7.13
C VAL A 268 57.68 -31.32 8.01
N GLU A 269 57.26 -30.12 7.57
CA GLU A 269 55.95 -29.61 7.95
C GLU A 269 54.95 -30.65 7.46
N GLU A 270 54.56 -31.55 8.37
CA GLU A 270 53.40 -32.38 8.19
C GLU A 270 52.21 -31.43 8.22
N LYS A 271 51.96 -30.79 7.07
CA LYS A 271 50.72 -30.09 6.80
C LYS A 271 49.66 -31.17 6.91
N VAL A 272 48.99 -31.23 8.06
CA VAL A 272 47.82 -32.07 8.27
C VAL A 272 46.79 -31.61 7.25
N GLU A 273 46.82 -32.22 6.07
CA GLU A 273 45.80 -32.05 5.05
C GLU A 273 44.53 -32.62 5.65
N ASN A 274 43.65 -31.71 6.11
CA ASN A 274 42.37 -32.09 6.66
C ASN A 274 41.49 -32.64 5.52
N THR A 275 41.62 -33.95 5.30
CA THR A 275 40.91 -34.75 4.31
C THR A 275 39.53 -35.18 4.81
N GLU A 276 39.24 -34.95 6.09
CA GLU A 276 37.95 -35.29 6.69
C GLU A 276 36.95 -34.13 6.61
N PRO A 277 35.69 -34.41 6.24
CA PRO A 277 34.65 -33.40 6.18
C PRO A 277 34.36 -32.82 7.56
N VAL A 278 34.43 -31.49 7.68
CA VAL A 278 34.09 -30.75 8.89
C VAL A 278 32.65 -30.27 8.80
N ILE A 279 31.85 -30.55 9.83
CA ILE A 279 30.50 -30.03 9.98
C ILE A 279 30.58 -28.65 10.62
N TRP A 280 30.15 -27.62 9.90
CA TRP A 280 30.11 -26.25 10.39
C TRP A 280 28.81 -26.02 11.17
N GLN A 281 28.92 -25.41 12.35
CA GLN A 281 27.76 -25.00 13.13
C GLN A 281 27.38 -23.55 12.80
N VAL A 282 26.12 -23.35 12.41
CA VAL A 282 25.57 -22.02 12.20
C VAL A 282 25.34 -21.30 13.53
N ASN A 283 25.85 -20.09 13.64
CA ASN A 283 25.55 -19.22 14.78
C ASN A 283 24.20 -18.53 14.56
N ALA A 284 23.12 -19.14 15.04
CA ALA A 284 21.75 -18.62 14.88
C ALA A 284 21.56 -17.17 15.39
N LYS A 285 22.39 -16.68 16.31
CA LYS A 285 22.30 -15.29 16.82
C LYS A 285 23.00 -14.26 15.92
N LYS A 286 23.94 -14.69 15.08
CA LYS A 286 24.75 -13.82 14.22
C LYS A 286 24.49 -14.05 12.73
N SER A 287 23.81 -15.14 12.38
CA SER A 287 23.46 -15.50 11.01
C SER A 287 22.02 -15.13 10.70
N ARG A 288 21.74 -14.79 9.44
CA ARG A 288 20.43 -14.37 8.95
C ARG A 288 20.27 -14.80 7.49
N LEU A 289 19.06 -15.21 7.11
CA LEU A 289 18.72 -15.60 5.76
C LEU A 289 17.69 -14.61 5.21
N GLY A 290 18.17 -13.69 4.37
CA GLY A 290 17.36 -12.63 3.78
C GLY A 290 16.81 -12.98 2.41
N PHE A 291 15.75 -12.26 2.02
CA PHE A 291 15.25 -12.20 0.66
C PHE A 291 14.96 -10.75 0.27
N VAL A 292 14.94 -10.49 -1.03
CA VAL A 292 14.49 -9.21 -1.58
C VAL A 292 13.26 -9.48 -2.43
N SER A 293 12.22 -8.67 -2.23
CA SER A 293 11.00 -8.72 -3.03
C SER A 293 10.56 -7.32 -3.43
N SER A 294 9.58 -7.22 -4.32
CA SER A 294 8.93 -5.95 -4.68
C SER A 294 7.50 -5.95 -4.14
N TRP A 295 7.09 -4.87 -3.48
CA TRP A 295 5.75 -4.70 -2.94
C TRP A 295 5.17 -3.34 -3.33
N SER A 296 4.20 -3.37 -4.24
CA SER A 296 3.63 -2.16 -4.84
C SER A 296 4.73 -1.28 -5.48
N GLY A 297 5.66 -1.91 -6.20
CA GLY A 297 6.75 -1.22 -6.93
C GLY A 297 7.97 -0.83 -6.10
N GLU A 298 7.94 -0.99 -4.77
CA GLU A 298 9.05 -0.67 -3.88
C GLU A 298 9.80 -1.93 -3.45
N GLN A 299 11.14 -1.86 -3.38
CA GLN A 299 11.94 -2.97 -2.87
C GLN A 299 11.71 -3.16 -1.36
N VAL A 300 11.59 -4.42 -0.98
CA VAL A 300 11.38 -4.85 0.39
C VAL A 300 12.44 -5.87 0.73
N LEU A 301 13.15 -5.60 1.82
CA LEU A 301 14.03 -6.59 2.45
C LEU A 301 13.21 -7.38 3.45
N GLY A 302 13.32 -8.70 3.37
CA GLY A 302 12.73 -9.60 4.36
C GLY A 302 13.75 -10.63 4.82
N GLU A 303 13.40 -11.33 5.89
CA GLU A 303 14.19 -12.43 6.43
C GLU A 303 13.29 -13.60 6.82
N PHE A 304 13.86 -14.80 6.76
CA PHE A 304 13.26 -15.98 7.36
C PHE A 304 13.70 -16.09 8.80
N THR A 305 12.74 -16.19 9.73
CA THR A 305 13.00 -16.29 11.17
C THR A 305 13.14 -17.72 11.65
N ASP A 306 12.80 -18.70 10.80
CA ASP A 306 12.96 -20.13 11.05
C ASP A 306 13.59 -20.80 9.83
N TRP A 307 14.87 -21.10 9.95
CA TRP A 307 15.64 -21.82 8.94
C TRP A 307 16.78 -22.58 9.62
N GLN A 308 17.24 -23.63 8.94
CA GLN A 308 18.35 -24.46 9.38
C GLN A 308 19.30 -24.65 8.22
N ALA A 309 20.60 -24.71 8.49
CA ALA A 309 21.59 -25.06 7.48
C ALA A 309 22.54 -26.12 8.01
N GLU A 310 22.76 -27.12 7.17
CA GLU A 310 23.80 -28.13 7.30
C GLU A 310 24.89 -27.76 6.31
N ILE A 311 26.09 -27.47 6.82
CA ILE A 311 27.24 -27.09 6.00
C ILE A 311 28.35 -28.09 6.32
N VAL A 312 28.71 -28.88 5.31
CA VAL A 312 29.81 -29.82 5.38
C VAL A 312 30.87 -29.36 4.39
N PHE A 313 32.10 -29.17 4.87
CA PHE A 313 33.20 -28.71 4.05
C PHE A 313 34.45 -29.55 4.28
N ALA A 314 35.04 -30.05 3.19
CA ALA A 314 36.30 -30.75 3.17
C ALA A 314 37.27 -30.00 2.25
N GLN A 315 38.38 -29.51 2.80
CA GLN A 315 39.27 -28.58 2.09
C GLN A 315 39.95 -29.19 0.86
N THR A 316 40.23 -30.49 0.89
CA THR A 316 40.93 -31.22 -0.18
C THR A 316 40.05 -32.26 -0.91
N ALA A 317 38.82 -32.45 -0.44
CA ALA A 317 37.85 -33.42 -0.98
C ALA A 317 36.49 -32.73 -1.22
N LEU A 318 36.48 -31.74 -2.13
CA LEU A 318 35.32 -30.87 -2.38
C LEU A 318 34.07 -31.65 -2.78
N GLU A 319 34.21 -32.84 -3.39
CA GLU A 319 33.11 -33.74 -3.72
C GLU A 319 32.36 -34.29 -2.50
N LYS A 320 32.96 -34.18 -1.30
CA LYS A 320 32.34 -34.52 -0.02
C LYS A 320 31.80 -33.29 0.72
N SER A 321 31.93 -32.10 0.12
CA SER A 321 31.35 -30.88 0.67
C SER A 321 29.93 -30.73 0.15
N HIS A 322 29.01 -30.33 1.04
CA HIS A 322 27.63 -30.02 0.67
C HIS A 322 27.07 -28.95 1.57
N ILE A 323 26.12 -28.20 1.03
CA ILE A 323 25.32 -27.26 1.81
C ILE A 323 23.85 -27.60 1.59
N GLU A 324 23.13 -27.86 2.68
CA GLU A 324 21.68 -28.01 2.66
C GLU A 324 21.04 -26.95 3.56
N VAL A 325 20.21 -26.06 2.99
CA VAL A 325 19.47 -25.05 3.75
C VAL A 325 17.98 -25.35 3.67
N LYS A 326 17.35 -25.47 4.83
CA LYS A 326 15.92 -25.72 5.03
C LYS A 326 15.27 -24.45 5.55
N VAL A 327 14.27 -23.95 4.85
CA VAL A 327 13.62 -22.68 5.17
C VAL A 327 12.13 -22.91 5.42
N ASN A 328 11.61 -22.47 6.56
CA ASN A 328 10.18 -22.49 6.83
C ASN A 328 9.52 -21.28 6.16
N LEU A 329 8.73 -21.54 5.11
CA LEU A 329 8.13 -20.49 4.29
C LEU A 329 6.98 -19.74 4.99
N ALA A 330 6.51 -20.21 6.15
CA ALA A 330 5.50 -19.53 6.96
C ALA A 330 6.11 -18.56 8.01
N LYS A 331 7.43 -18.54 8.18
CA LYS A 331 8.11 -17.79 9.25
C LYS A 331 8.99 -16.70 8.65
N VAL A 332 8.34 -15.59 8.29
CA VAL A 332 8.96 -14.44 7.61
C VAL A 332 8.80 -13.18 8.44
N SER A 333 9.74 -12.26 8.27
CA SER A 333 9.72 -10.93 8.88
C SER A 333 10.21 -9.90 7.88
N THR A 334 9.45 -8.83 7.72
CA THR A 334 9.80 -7.66 6.90
C THR A 334 9.69 -6.35 7.69
N GLY A 335 9.43 -6.46 9.00
CA GLY A 335 9.17 -5.33 9.88
C GLY A 335 7.77 -4.72 9.72
N ASP A 336 6.91 -5.32 8.89
CA ASP A 336 5.52 -4.92 8.69
C ASP A 336 4.59 -6.13 8.86
N SER A 337 3.74 -6.09 9.89
CA SER A 337 2.87 -7.22 10.23
C SER A 337 1.91 -7.64 9.11
N GLN A 338 1.44 -6.69 8.29
CA GLN A 338 0.49 -7.02 7.22
C GLN A 338 1.19 -7.78 6.11
N ARG A 339 2.40 -7.35 5.79
CA ARG A 339 3.22 -8.06 4.82
C ARG A 339 3.59 -9.45 5.33
N ASP A 340 3.95 -9.54 6.61
CA ASP A 340 4.36 -10.80 7.24
C ASP A 340 3.19 -11.81 7.33
N GLU A 341 1.95 -11.32 7.45
CA GLU A 341 0.72 -12.13 7.35
C GLU A 341 0.38 -12.55 5.91
N ALA A 342 0.68 -11.71 4.92
CA ALA A 342 0.33 -11.95 3.52
C ALA A 342 1.33 -12.86 2.79
N LEU A 343 2.63 -12.75 3.07
CA LEU A 343 3.70 -13.53 2.42
C LEU A 343 3.54 -15.07 2.50
N PRO A 344 3.03 -15.67 3.59
CA PRO A 344 2.77 -17.11 3.66
C PRO A 344 1.59 -17.59 2.80
N THR A 345 0.74 -16.69 2.30
CA THR A 345 -0.51 -17.06 1.62
C THR A 345 -0.28 -17.57 0.18
N ALA A 346 -1.34 -18.12 -0.43
CA ALA A 346 -1.29 -18.73 -1.75
C ALA A 346 -0.84 -17.80 -2.88
N ASP A 347 -1.01 -16.48 -2.72
CA ASP A 347 -0.60 -15.48 -3.71
C ASP A 347 0.91 -15.19 -3.67
N TRP A 348 1.64 -15.74 -2.68
CA TRP A 348 3.08 -15.55 -2.45
C TRP A 348 3.82 -16.89 -2.28
N PHE A 349 4.37 -17.19 -1.08
CA PHE A 349 5.11 -18.42 -0.85
C PHE A 349 4.22 -19.67 -0.82
N ASN A 350 2.91 -19.50 -0.64
CA ASN A 350 1.94 -20.58 -0.53
C ASN A 350 2.40 -21.66 0.47
N ALA A 351 2.72 -21.22 1.69
CA ALA A 351 3.33 -22.06 2.72
C ALA A 351 2.40 -23.20 3.18
N ALA A 352 1.10 -23.10 2.91
CA ALA A 352 0.14 -24.19 3.14
C ALA A 352 0.40 -25.39 2.22
N GLN A 353 0.76 -25.15 0.95
CA GLN A 353 1.09 -26.19 -0.01
C GLN A 353 2.59 -26.52 -0.02
N TYR A 354 3.43 -25.50 0.17
CA TYR A 354 4.89 -25.59 0.17
C TYR A 354 5.43 -25.07 1.51
N PRO A 355 5.34 -25.86 2.60
CA PRO A 355 5.74 -25.39 3.92
C PRO A 355 7.25 -25.14 4.05
N GLN A 356 8.04 -25.72 3.14
CA GLN A 356 9.49 -25.71 3.23
C GLN A 356 10.13 -25.50 1.86
N ALA A 357 11.11 -24.59 1.79
CA ALA A 357 12.05 -24.52 0.68
C ALA A 357 13.38 -25.19 1.08
N ILE A 358 13.99 -25.91 0.15
CA ILE A 358 15.26 -26.59 0.36
C ILE A 358 16.24 -26.15 -0.72
N PHE A 359 17.35 -25.56 -0.32
CA PHE A 359 18.50 -25.29 -1.17
C PHE A 359 19.56 -26.38 -0.95
N LYS A 360 20.13 -26.91 -2.03
CA LYS A 360 21.22 -27.87 -2.00
C LYS A 360 22.34 -27.44 -2.96
N SER A 361 23.58 -27.49 -2.51
CA SER A 361 24.80 -27.22 -3.30
C SER A 361 25.87 -28.26 -3.06
#